data_AF-A0A8B8AD83-F1
#
_entry.id   AF-A0A8B8AD83-F1
#
_cell.length_a   1.000
_cell.length_b   1.000
_cell.length_c   1.000
_cell.angle_alpha   90.00
_cell.angle_beta   90.00
_cell.angle_gamma   90.00
#
_symmetry.space_group_name_H-M   'P 1'
#
loop_
_entity.id
_entity.type
_entity.pdbx_description
1 polymer ?
#
loop_
_entity_poly.entity_id
_entity_poly.type
_entity_poly.pdbx_seq_one_letter_code
_entity_poly.pdbx_strand_id
1 'polypeptide(L)'
;MTCVECQQGYLGVNCSKMCPFPTFGNKCSKNCTCEKEMCNFQIGCKKVLTNTHEDTRNTDNTKEPQGSIDKGNFIDTSTHTHEDTKSTNNTKEPQGAIDKGNFIDTSIHYTFLLIGASVFSVVLIAYILLLFIDKQRKKILREWIARQI
;
A
#
# COMPACT_ATOMS: atom_id res chain seq x y z
N MET A 1 18.65 -11.15 9.47
CA MET A 1 18.89 -9.94 8.66
C MET A 1 17.76 -8.98 8.95
N THR A 2 18.05 -7.80 9.48
CA THR A 2 17.06 -6.78 9.84
C THR A 2 16.94 -5.75 8.73
N CYS A 3 15.71 -5.41 8.33
CA CYS A 3 15.46 -4.26 7.48
C CYS A 3 15.28 -3.03 8.37
N VAL A 4 16.02 -1.95 8.12
CA VAL A 4 15.82 -0.67 8.79
C VAL A 4 14.85 0.15 7.96
N GLU A 5 13.70 0.52 8.53
CA GLU A 5 12.76 1.41 7.83
C GLU A 5 13.30 2.84 7.79
N CYS A 6 13.03 3.55 6.70
CA CYS A 6 13.42 4.95 6.55
C CYS A 6 12.55 5.88 7.40
N GLN A 7 13.15 6.99 7.85
CA GLN A 7 12.41 8.12 8.40
C GLN A 7 11.34 8.61 7.41
N GLN A 8 10.26 9.20 7.95
CA GLN A 8 9.17 9.75 7.14
C GLN A 8 9.71 10.70 6.05
N GLY A 9 9.15 10.62 4.86
CA GLY A 9 9.59 11.41 3.72
C GLY A 9 10.81 10.87 2.97
N TYR A 10 11.42 9.76 3.39
CA TYR A 10 12.55 9.13 2.69
C TYR A 10 12.25 7.70 2.20
N LEU A 11 12.93 7.31 1.12
CA LEU A 11 12.76 6.03 0.43
C LEU A 11 14.07 5.54 -0.24
N GLY A 12 14.06 4.28 -0.67
CA GLY A 12 15.15 3.67 -1.43
C GLY A 12 16.29 3.12 -0.56
N VAL A 13 17.31 2.56 -1.22
CA VAL A 13 18.49 1.99 -0.55
C VAL A 13 19.16 3.06 0.30
N ASN A 14 19.42 2.76 1.57
CA ASN A 14 19.98 3.67 2.57
C ASN A 14 19.22 5.01 2.69
N CYS A 15 17.92 5.02 2.41
CA CYS A 15 17.04 6.19 2.50
C CYS A 15 17.48 7.39 1.64
N SER A 16 18.22 7.10 0.56
CA SER A 16 18.91 8.07 -0.30
C SER A 16 18.02 8.99 -1.14
N LYS A 17 16.69 8.82 -1.12
CA LYS A 17 15.74 9.61 -1.91
C LYS A 17 14.66 10.21 -1.03
N MET A 18 14.33 11.48 -1.23
CA MET A 18 13.13 12.10 -0.65
C MET A 18 11.86 11.65 -1.40
N CYS A 19 10.68 11.79 -0.78
CA CYS A 19 9.41 11.60 -1.47
C CYS A 19 9.25 12.61 -2.63
N PRO A 20 8.90 12.16 -3.85
CA PRO A 20 8.64 13.06 -4.97
C PRO A 20 7.28 13.75 -4.81
N PHE A 21 7.18 15.04 -5.14
CA PHE A 21 5.90 15.75 -5.21
C PHE A 21 4.92 14.99 -6.13
N PRO A 22 3.63 14.83 -5.76
CA PRO A 22 2.94 15.42 -4.60
C PRO A 22 3.01 14.60 -3.29
N THR A 23 3.82 13.54 -3.22
CA THR A 23 3.78 12.59 -2.10
C THR A 23 4.59 13.03 -0.86
N PHE A 24 4.16 12.59 0.34
CA PHE A 24 4.85 12.85 1.61
C PHE A 24 4.64 11.75 2.66
N GLY A 25 5.43 11.82 3.75
CA GLY A 25 5.24 11.03 4.97
C GLY A 25 5.79 9.60 4.90
N ASN A 26 5.35 8.72 5.80
CA ASN A 26 5.80 7.32 5.86
C ASN A 26 5.59 6.61 4.51
N LYS A 27 6.68 6.12 3.91
CA LYS A 27 6.70 5.41 2.62
C LYS A 27 6.01 6.19 1.48
N CYS A 28 5.96 7.52 1.59
CA CYS A 28 5.32 8.43 0.64
C CYS A 28 3.82 8.15 0.39
N SER A 29 3.12 7.66 1.42
CA SER A 29 1.73 7.20 1.34
C SER A 29 0.66 8.31 1.32
N LYS A 30 1.03 9.55 1.62
CA LYS A 30 0.11 10.72 1.65
C LYS A 30 0.39 11.65 0.47
N ASN A 31 -0.61 12.41 0.03
CA ASN A 31 -0.47 13.41 -1.04
C ASN A 31 -0.78 14.82 -0.54
N CYS A 32 0.04 15.79 -0.93
CA CYS A 32 -0.16 17.22 -0.70
C CYS A 32 -1.34 17.75 -1.53
N THR A 33 -2.17 18.59 -0.91
CA THR A 33 -3.30 19.31 -1.54
C THR A 33 -2.99 20.80 -1.73
N CYS A 34 -1.71 21.17 -1.71
CA CYS A 34 -1.18 22.52 -1.78
C CYS A 34 -0.13 22.63 -2.90
N GLU A 35 0.28 23.87 -3.19
CA GLU A 35 1.38 24.17 -4.10
C GLU A 35 2.68 23.45 -3.70
N LYS A 36 3.50 23.14 -4.71
CA LYS A 36 4.72 22.33 -4.56
C LYS A 36 5.73 22.94 -3.61
N GLU A 37 5.75 24.26 -3.56
CA GLU A 37 6.60 25.13 -2.75
C GLU A 37 6.22 25.06 -1.26
N MET A 38 4.95 24.74 -0.96
CA MET A 38 4.42 24.54 0.40
C MET A 38 4.38 23.07 0.83
N CYS A 39 4.53 22.14 -0.11
CA CYS A 39 4.57 20.70 0.14
C CYS A 39 5.94 20.23 0.66
N ASN A 40 6.04 19.93 1.95
CA ASN A 40 7.22 19.30 2.52
C ASN A 40 7.11 17.76 2.45
N PHE A 41 8.18 17.11 1.97
CA PHE A 41 8.23 15.65 1.78
C PHE A 41 8.04 14.83 3.07
N GLN A 42 8.27 15.39 4.26
CA GLN A 42 8.03 14.71 5.55
C GLN A 42 6.61 14.96 6.08
N ILE A 43 6.24 16.23 6.27
CA ILE A 43 5.03 16.64 7.00
C ILE A 43 3.84 17.02 6.11
N GLY A 44 4.04 17.15 4.80
CA GLY A 44 3.05 17.61 3.85
C GLY A 44 2.93 19.13 3.80
N CYS A 45 1.71 19.63 3.64
CA CYS A 45 1.46 21.05 3.42
C CYS A 45 1.74 21.91 4.66
N LYS A 46 2.71 22.82 4.54
CA LYS A 46 2.93 23.89 5.52
C LYS A 46 1.72 24.83 5.52
N LYS A 47 1.06 25.00 6.66
CA LYS A 47 0.06 26.07 6.84
C LYS A 47 0.80 27.40 6.89
N VAL A 48 0.54 28.29 5.93
CA VAL A 48 0.96 29.69 6.03
C VAL A 48 0.05 30.37 7.06
N LEU A 49 0.55 30.49 8.30
CA LEU A 49 -0.08 31.31 9.33
C LEU A 49 0.11 32.77 8.95
N THR A 50 -0.85 33.34 8.22
CA THR A 50 -0.93 34.77 7.97
C THR A 50 -1.23 35.47 9.28
N ASN A 51 -0.26 36.23 9.81
CA ASN A 51 -0.33 36.85 11.13
C ASN A 51 -1.42 37.93 11.24
N THR A 52 -2.63 37.50 11.59
CA THR A 52 -3.35 38.17 12.68
C THR A 52 -2.83 37.55 13.98
N HIS A 53 -2.38 38.38 14.92
CA HIS A 53 -1.91 37.99 16.26
C HIS A 53 -2.92 37.07 16.99
N GLU A 54 -2.56 36.03 17.74
CA GLU A 54 -1.27 35.37 18.08
C GLU A 54 -1.43 33.85 17.74
N ASP A 55 -0.49 32.89 17.83
CA ASP A 55 0.50 32.51 18.85
C ASP A 55 1.24 31.25 18.25
N THR A 56 2.44 30.78 18.57
CA THR A 56 3.50 31.15 19.51
C THR A 56 4.86 31.04 18.80
N ARG A 57 5.93 31.65 19.34
CA ARG A 57 7.29 31.22 18.96
C ARG A 57 7.52 29.80 19.44
N ASN A 58 7.89 28.90 18.53
CA ASN A 58 8.84 27.85 18.88
C ASN A 58 9.99 27.89 17.88
N THR A 59 11.02 28.66 18.24
CA THR A 59 12.31 28.64 17.53
C THR A 59 12.94 27.27 17.71
N ASP A 60 13.28 26.66 16.58
CA ASP A 60 14.10 25.46 16.42
C ASP A 60 15.09 25.20 17.57
N ASN A 61 15.11 23.96 18.06
CA ASN A 61 16.34 23.18 18.21
C ASN A 61 15.98 21.69 18.35
N THR A 62 16.16 20.90 17.30
CA THR A 62 16.22 19.43 17.45
C THR A 62 17.44 18.85 16.72
N LYS A 63 18.61 19.12 17.30
CA LYS A 63 19.52 18.03 17.58
C LYS A 63 18.93 17.20 18.72
N GLU A 64 18.79 15.90 18.54
CA GLU A 64 18.90 14.99 19.69
C GLU A 64 20.32 15.10 20.30
N PRO A 65 20.53 14.80 21.61
CA PRO A 65 19.62 14.05 22.47
C PRO A 65 19.29 14.71 23.83
N GLN A 66 18.17 14.31 24.44
CA GLN A 66 18.09 13.98 25.87
C GLN A 66 16.76 13.28 26.17
N GLY A 67 16.81 12.16 26.87
CA GLY A 67 15.62 11.38 27.25
C GLY A 67 15.10 11.77 28.63
N SER A 68 13.82 12.10 28.73
CA SER A 68 13.07 12.17 29.99
C SER A 68 11.66 11.62 29.74
N ILE A 69 11.16 10.80 30.68
CA ILE A 69 9.80 10.27 30.60
C ILE A 69 8.91 11.16 31.45
N ASP A 70 8.10 12.01 30.81
CA ASP A 70 7.02 12.73 31.45
C ASP A 70 5.66 12.27 30.92
N LYS A 71 4.76 11.91 31.85
CA LYS A 71 3.43 11.37 31.56
C LYS A 71 2.43 12.49 31.31
N GLY A 72 2.61 13.22 30.21
CA GLY A 72 1.69 14.25 29.74
C GLY A 72 0.40 13.65 29.17
N ASN A 73 -0.71 13.69 29.92
CA ASN A 73 -2.01 13.23 29.44
C ASN A 73 -2.64 14.30 28.53
N PHE A 74 -2.45 14.18 27.20
CA PHE A 74 -3.11 15.07 26.24
C PHE A 74 -4.62 14.81 26.23
N ILE A 75 -5.37 15.67 26.90
CA ILE A 75 -6.83 15.66 26.89
C ILE A 75 -7.29 16.23 25.55
N ASP A 76 -7.65 15.34 24.63
CA ASP A 76 -8.25 15.68 23.33
C ASP A 76 -9.71 16.13 23.52
N THR A 77 -9.88 17.35 24.05
CA THR A 77 -11.20 17.96 24.27
C THR A 77 -11.21 19.43 23.88
N SER A 78 -11.72 19.71 22.69
CA SER A 78 -12.56 20.90 22.44
C SER A 78 -13.71 20.50 21.53
N THR A 79 -14.49 19.55 22.04
CA THR A 79 -15.62 18.94 21.35
C THR A 79 -16.78 19.92 21.25
N HIS A 80 -16.87 20.65 20.14
CA HIS A 80 -18.16 21.16 19.67
C HIS A 80 -18.90 20.00 18.97
N THR A 81 -19.51 19.13 19.79
CA THR A 81 -20.47 18.13 19.30
C THR A 81 -21.68 18.83 18.70
N HIS A 82 -21.84 18.69 17.40
CA HIS A 82 -23.16 18.57 16.78
C HIS A 82 -23.21 17.30 15.93
N GLU A 83 -23.49 16.20 16.63
CA GLU A 83 -24.26 15.04 16.19
C GLU A 83 -23.72 14.16 15.04
N ASP A 84 -24.06 12.87 15.12
CA ASP A 84 -24.09 11.94 13.97
C ASP A 84 -25.19 12.34 12.98
N THR A 85 -25.12 13.56 12.43
CA THR A 85 -25.96 13.96 11.31
C THR A 85 -25.47 13.24 10.06
N LYS A 86 -26.07 12.07 9.81
CA LYS A 86 -26.22 11.47 8.49
C LYS A 86 -26.75 12.55 7.53
N SER A 87 -25.84 13.29 6.88
CA SER A 87 -26.14 14.40 5.99
C SER A 87 -26.81 13.88 4.72
N THR A 88 -28.11 13.62 4.87
CA THR A 88 -29.01 13.12 3.84
C THR A 88 -29.40 14.31 2.99
N ASN A 89 -28.44 14.81 2.20
CA ASN A 89 -28.65 15.92 1.28
C ASN A 89 -29.59 15.46 0.16
N ASN A 90 -30.89 15.53 0.44
CA ASN A 90 -31.99 15.36 -0.50
C ASN A 90 -32.05 16.54 -1.49
N THR A 91 -30.96 16.74 -2.22
CA THR A 91 -30.98 17.48 -3.48
C THR A 91 -31.77 16.60 -4.45
N LYS A 92 -33.01 17.00 -4.75
CA LYS A 92 -33.87 16.29 -5.68
C LYS A 92 -33.22 16.17 -7.07
N GLU A 93 -33.54 15.08 -7.76
CA GLU A 93 -33.18 14.82 -9.14
C GLU A 93 -33.58 15.99 -10.05
N PRO A 94 -32.69 16.36 -10.98
CA PRO A 94 -33.00 16.06 -12.37
C PRO A 94 -32.33 14.76 -12.82
N GLN A 95 -33.11 13.82 -13.39
CA GLN A 95 -32.52 12.57 -13.89
C GLN A 95 -31.54 12.83 -15.04
N GLY A 96 -30.30 12.35 -14.87
CA GLY A 96 -29.22 12.44 -15.85
C GLY A 96 -28.13 11.43 -15.53
N ALA A 97 -28.40 10.15 -15.80
CA ALA A 97 -27.57 9.04 -15.37
C ALA A 97 -26.24 8.90 -16.15
N ILE A 98 -25.18 8.50 -15.43
CA ILE A 98 -24.47 7.22 -15.64
C ILE A 98 -23.56 6.99 -14.42
N ASP A 99 -23.80 5.89 -13.70
CA ASP A 99 -22.92 5.44 -12.62
C ASP A 99 -21.58 4.90 -13.14
N LYS A 100 -20.49 5.24 -12.45
CA LYS A 100 -19.26 4.45 -12.39
C LYS A 100 -18.71 4.47 -10.96
N GLY A 101 -19.36 3.70 -10.09
CA GLY A 101 -18.95 3.52 -8.70
C GLY A 101 -17.65 2.73 -8.53
N ASN A 102 -17.19 2.61 -7.28
CA ASN A 102 -16.09 1.78 -6.77
C ASN A 102 -15.17 1.12 -7.81
N PHE A 103 -14.09 1.80 -8.22
CA PHE A 103 -12.93 1.12 -8.80
C PHE A 103 -12.09 0.44 -7.71
N ILE A 104 -12.70 -0.55 -7.03
CA ILE A 104 -11.95 -1.63 -6.38
C ILE A 104 -11.54 -2.57 -7.51
N ASP A 105 -10.24 -2.61 -7.84
CA ASP A 105 -9.72 -3.39 -8.97
C ASP A 105 -9.85 -4.90 -8.72
N THR A 106 -11.03 -5.40 -9.07
CA THR A 106 -11.41 -6.81 -9.05
C THR A 106 -10.85 -7.54 -10.29
N SER A 107 -10.30 -6.80 -11.27
CA SER A 107 -9.71 -7.35 -12.50
C SER A 107 -8.34 -7.96 -12.22
N ILE A 108 -7.49 -7.30 -11.42
CA ILE A 108 -6.16 -7.82 -11.06
C ILE A 108 -6.26 -9.24 -10.47
N HIS A 109 -7.15 -9.49 -9.51
CA HIS A 109 -7.34 -10.83 -8.94
C HIS A 109 -7.77 -11.87 -9.99
N TYR A 110 -8.65 -11.51 -10.93
CA TYR A 110 -9.07 -12.40 -12.00
C TYR A 110 -7.92 -12.72 -12.97
N THR A 111 -7.08 -11.74 -13.34
CA THR A 111 -5.92 -11.99 -14.20
C THR A 111 -4.88 -12.93 -13.56
N PHE A 112 -4.58 -12.75 -12.27
CA PHE A 112 -3.68 -13.67 -11.55
C PHE A 112 -4.26 -15.09 -11.43
N LEU A 113 -5.57 -15.24 -11.24
CA LEU A 113 -6.24 -16.54 -11.21
C LEU A 113 -6.20 -17.23 -12.59
N LEU A 114 -6.43 -16.51 -13.69
CA LEU A 114 -6.33 -17.06 -15.04
C LEU A 114 -4.89 -17.49 -15.40
N ILE A 115 -3.91 -16.64 -15.12
CA ILE A 115 -2.49 -16.96 -15.37
C ILE A 115 -2.07 -18.15 -14.50
N GLY A 116 -2.39 -18.14 -13.20
CA GLY A 116 -2.12 -19.24 -12.29
C GLY A 116 -2.74 -20.57 -12.73
N ALA A 117 -4.01 -20.55 -13.14
CA ALA A 117 -4.69 -21.73 -13.68
C ALA A 117 -4.01 -22.25 -14.95
N SER A 118 -3.61 -21.38 -15.87
CA SER A 118 -2.91 -21.79 -17.10
C SER A 118 -1.57 -22.47 -16.82
N VAL A 119 -0.74 -21.92 -15.93
CA VAL A 119 0.55 -22.49 -15.54
C VAL A 119 0.35 -23.82 -14.80
N PHE A 120 -0.61 -23.88 -13.88
CA PHE A 120 -0.95 -25.09 -13.14
C PHE A 120 -1.47 -26.20 -14.06
N SER A 121 -2.26 -25.87 -15.10
CA SER A 121 -2.70 -26.84 -16.11
C SER A 121 -1.53 -27.36 -16.96
N VAL A 122 -0.59 -26.51 -17.37
CA VAL A 122 0.61 -26.93 -18.13
C VAL A 122 1.51 -27.84 -17.28
N VAL A 123 1.75 -27.50 -16.01
CA VAL A 123 2.48 -28.36 -15.06
C VAL A 123 1.73 -29.67 -14.81
N LEU A 124 0.40 -29.61 -14.65
CA LEU A 124 -0.54 -30.73 -14.62
C LEU A 124 -0.27 -31.75 -15.75
N ILE A 125 -0.39 -31.27 -16.99
CA ILE A 125 -0.24 -32.06 -18.21
C ILE A 125 1.19 -32.61 -18.31
N ALA A 126 2.22 -31.78 -18.05
CA ALA A 126 3.62 -32.21 -18.07
C ALA A 126 3.89 -33.34 -17.04
N TYR A 127 3.37 -33.22 -15.82
CA TYR A 127 3.51 -34.24 -14.78
C TYR A 127 2.80 -35.56 -15.16
N ILE A 128 1.58 -35.48 -15.70
CA ILE A 128 0.84 -36.66 -16.18
C ILE A 128 1.57 -37.33 -17.34
N LEU A 129 2.13 -36.57 -18.28
CA LEU A 129 2.94 -37.10 -19.39
C LEU A 129 4.23 -37.76 -18.89
N LEU A 130 4.94 -37.17 -17.92
CA LEU A 130 6.12 -37.78 -17.31
C LEU A 130 5.79 -39.09 -16.59
N LEU A 131 4.71 -39.13 -15.81
CA LEU A 131 4.22 -40.37 -15.18
C LEU A 131 3.82 -41.42 -16.22
N PHE A 132 3.22 -41.02 -17.34
CA PHE A 132 2.88 -41.94 -18.43
C PHE A 132 4.14 -42.49 -19.09
N ILE A 133 5.13 -41.66 -19.40
CA ILE A 133 6.42 -42.06 -19.99
C ILE A 133 7.17 -43.01 -19.06
N ASP A 134 7.22 -42.73 -17.76
CA ASP A 134 7.80 -43.62 -16.75
C ASP A 134 7.04 -44.97 -16.66
N LYS A 135 5.71 -44.93 -16.65
CA LYS A 135 4.86 -46.14 -16.63
C LYS A 135 5.07 -47.01 -17.87
N GLN A 136 5.22 -46.41 -19.06
CA GLN A 136 5.54 -47.13 -20.30
C GLN A 136 6.97 -47.68 -20.28
N ARG A 137 7.97 -46.88 -19.87
CA ARG A 137 9.36 -47.35 -19.68
C ARG A 137 9.43 -48.54 -18.73
N LYS A 138 8.72 -48.50 -17.59
CA LYS A 138 8.62 -49.61 -16.63
C LYS A 138 7.86 -50.83 -17.18
N LYS A 139 6.90 -50.66 -18.10
CA LYS A 139 6.27 -51.77 -18.81
C LYS A 139 7.25 -52.46 -19.76
N ILE A 140 7.90 -51.69 -20.65
CA ILE A 140 8.88 -52.18 -21.61
C ILE A 140 10.08 -52.85 -20.90
N LEU A 141 10.57 -52.26 -19.80
CA LEU A 141 11.67 -52.82 -19.02
C LEU A 141 11.31 -54.18 -18.39
N ARG A 142 10.10 -54.34 -17.85
CA ARG A 142 9.62 -55.64 -17.35
C ARG A 142 9.47 -56.66 -18.48
N GLU A 143 8.97 -56.25 -19.64
CA GLU A 143 8.83 -57.11 -20.83
C GLU A 143 10.19 -57.53 -21.42
N TRP A 144 11.24 -56.73 -21.24
CA TRP A 144 12.62 -57.11 -21.56
C TRP A 144 13.23 -58.08 -20.54
N ILE A 145 13.07 -57.82 -19.24
CA ILE A 145 13.58 -58.70 -18.18
C ILE A 145 12.92 -60.10 -18.28
N ALA A 146 11.61 -60.15 -18.56
CA ALA A 146 10.87 -61.39 -18.77
C ALA A 146 11.19 -62.13 -20.10
N ARG A 147 12.20 -61.67 -20.86
CA ARG A 147 12.76 -62.36 -22.04
C ARG A 147 14.23 -62.78 -21.84
N GLN A 148 14.76 -62.63 -20.63
CA GLN A 148 16.15 -62.95 -20.26
C GLN A 148 16.23 -63.93 -19.08
N ILE A 149 15.11 -64.59 -18.80
CA ILE A 149 14.89 -65.66 -17.80
C ILE A 149 14.06 -66.74 -18.51
#